data_AF-A0A8J6XY06-F1
#
_entry.id   AF-A0A8J6XY06-F1
#
_cell.length_a   1.000
_cell.length_b   1.000
_cell.length_c   1.000
_cell.angle_alpha   90.00
_cell.angle_beta   90.00
_cell.angle_gamma   90.00
#
_symmetry.space_group_name_H-M   'P 1'
#
loop_
_entity.id
_entity.type
_entity.pdbx_description
1 polymer ?
#
loop_
_entity_poly.entity_id
_entity_poly.type
_entity_poly.pdbx_seq_one_letter_code
_entity_poly.pdbx_strand_id
1 'polypeptide(L)'
;MTGSITQRLRDSWSRSDEIFDLLDPEALHEQPIGLRQPLIFYLGHLPAFAWNQVCRGILGLPSFRPDFDSLFERGIDPMGVDHFESTTAWPPVDEILQYRDRVRSALLDAIEPVAELADRDPLAEGGRIFEVAIEHELMHQETLQYLFQQLPLEKKRRPATMAPY
;
A
#
# COMPACT_ATOMS: atom_id res chain seq x y z
N MET A 1 -15.23 -7.97 -14.95
CA MET A 1 -15.14 -6.55 -15.32
C MET A 1 -13.69 -6.29 -15.70
N THR A 2 -13.38 -6.12 -16.99
CA THR A 2 -12.02 -5.80 -17.47
C THR A 2 -11.93 -4.30 -17.71
N GLY A 3 -11.64 -3.53 -16.66
CA GLY A 3 -11.22 -2.13 -16.79
C GLY A 3 -9.76 -2.03 -17.22
N SER A 4 -9.34 -0.89 -17.78
CA SER A 4 -7.92 -0.64 -18.07
C SER A 4 -7.09 -0.73 -16.79
N ILE A 5 -5.79 -1.05 -16.91
CA ILE A 5 -4.85 -1.07 -15.78
C ILE A 5 -4.92 0.24 -14.98
N THR A 6 -4.99 1.37 -15.66
CA THR A 6 -5.18 2.69 -15.05
C THR A 6 -6.41 2.76 -14.15
N GLN A 7 -7.56 2.29 -14.63
CA GLN A 7 -8.79 2.31 -13.84
C GLN A 7 -8.68 1.38 -12.64
N ARG A 8 -8.11 0.18 -12.84
CA ARG A 8 -7.97 -0.82 -11.76
C ARG A 8 -7.02 -0.36 -10.66
N LEU A 9 -5.91 0.29 -11.01
CA LEU A 9 -5.02 0.93 -10.04
C LEU A 9 -5.78 1.97 -9.22
N ARG A 10 -6.49 2.89 -9.89
CA ARG A 10 -7.29 3.94 -9.23
C ARG A 10 -8.38 3.36 -8.33
N ASP A 11 -9.08 2.32 -8.78
CA ASP A 11 -10.12 1.66 -8.00
C ASP A 11 -9.55 0.99 -6.74
N SER A 12 -8.39 0.32 -6.87
CA SER A 12 -7.69 -0.27 -5.73
C SER A 12 -7.27 0.80 -4.72
N TRP A 13 -6.65 1.88 -5.19
CA TRP A 13 -6.23 3.01 -4.36
C TRP A 13 -7.38 3.70 -3.65
N SER A 14 -8.48 3.96 -4.36
CA SER A 14 -9.70 4.56 -3.79
C SER A 14 -10.24 3.69 -2.65
N ARG A 15 -10.25 2.37 -2.84
CA ARG A 15 -10.71 1.44 -1.79
C ARG A 15 -9.77 1.43 -0.59
N SER A 16 -8.46 1.47 -0.80
CA SER A 16 -7.50 1.62 0.31
C SER A 16 -7.75 2.91 1.09
N ASP A 17 -7.94 4.04 0.39
CA ASP A 17 -8.22 5.33 1.01
C ASP A 17 -9.53 5.29 1.82
N GLU A 18 -10.60 4.72 1.25
CA GLU A 18 -11.87 4.51 1.95
C GLU A 18 -11.73 3.63 3.19
N ILE A 19 -10.89 2.60 3.14
CA ILE A 19 -10.60 1.76 4.31
C ILE A 19 -9.90 2.60 5.38
N PHE A 20 -8.82 3.31 5.06
CA PHE A 20 -8.10 4.13 6.04
C PHE A 20 -8.97 5.27 6.62
N ASP A 21 -9.92 5.80 5.86
CA ASP A 21 -10.89 6.81 6.32
C ASP A 21 -11.83 6.29 7.42
N LEU A 22 -11.94 4.96 7.60
CA LEU A 22 -12.67 4.35 8.72
C LEU A 22 -11.93 4.46 10.05
N LEU A 23 -10.68 4.91 10.08
CA LEU A 23 -9.92 5.04 11.31
C LEU A 23 -10.04 6.44 11.90
N ASP A 24 -10.01 6.50 13.23
CA ASP A 24 -9.51 7.73 13.86
C ASP A 24 -7.99 7.87 13.58
N PRO A 25 -7.47 9.04 13.17
CA PRO A 25 -6.05 9.27 12.95
C PRO A 25 -5.15 8.87 14.12
N GLU A 26 -5.65 8.98 15.36
CA GLU A 26 -4.90 8.53 16.54
C GLU A 26 -4.68 7.00 16.55
N ALA A 27 -5.54 6.23 15.87
CA ALA A 27 -5.46 4.78 15.77
C ALA A 27 -4.35 4.29 14.83
N LEU A 28 -3.73 5.16 14.02
CA LEU A 28 -2.69 4.75 13.07
C LEU A 28 -1.49 4.06 13.74
N HIS A 29 -1.19 4.39 14.99
CA HIS A 29 -0.06 3.80 15.72
C HIS A 29 -0.43 2.51 16.45
N GLU A 30 -1.68 2.07 16.37
CA GLU A 30 -2.14 0.84 17.01
C GLU A 30 -1.59 -0.39 16.30
N GLN A 31 -1.33 -1.42 17.09
CA GLN A 31 -0.97 -2.76 16.65
C GLN A 31 -2.04 -3.75 17.15
N PRO A 32 -3.21 -3.85 16.49
CA PRO A 32 -4.36 -4.61 17.01
C PRO A 32 -4.08 -6.11 17.15
N ILE A 33 -3.16 -6.64 16.33
CA ILE A 33 -2.70 -8.03 16.37
C ILE A 33 -1.18 -8.01 16.52
N GLY A 34 -0.65 -8.51 17.64
CA GLY A 34 0.79 -8.44 17.95
C GLY A 34 1.72 -9.18 16.97
N LEU A 35 1.18 -10.08 16.14
CA LEU A 35 1.91 -10.76 15.06
C LEU A 35 1.93 -9.96 13.74
N ARG A 36 1.37 -8.75 13.73
CA ARG A 36 1.25 -7.87 12.55
C ARG A 36 1.92 -6.53 12.83
N GLN A 37 2.23 -5.80 11.76
CA GLN A 37 2.74 -4.43 11.86
C GLN A 37 1.64 -3.46 12.35
N PRO A 38 1.98 -2.30 12.94
CA PRO A 38 1.00 -1.28 13.28
C PRO A 38 0.35 -0.69 12.03
N LEU A 39 -0.82 -0.06 12.17
CA LEU A 39 -1.63 0.38 11.02
C LEU A 39 -0.92 1.39 10.11
N ILE A 40 -0.09 2.27 10.67
CA ILE A 40 0.73 3.24 9.95
C ILE A 40 1.72 2.60 8.97
N PHE A 41 2.18 1.37 9.26
CA PHE A 41 3.04 0.63 8.34
C PHE A 41 2.37 0.43 6.99
N TYR A 42 1.11 0.01 7.00
CA TYR A 42 0.37 -0.31 5.77
C TYR A 42 0.14 0.92 4.89
N LEU A 43 0.08 2.12 5.47
CA LEU A 43 -0.05 3.38 4.73
C LEU A 43 1.15 3.66 3.83
N GLY A 44 2.37 3.29 4.26
CA GLY A 44 3.59 3.41 3.47
C GLY A 44 3.99 2.14 2.72
N HIS A 45 3.66 0.96 3.26
CA HIS A 45 3.97 -0.34 2.67
C HIS A 45 3.33 -0.54 1.30
N LEU A 46 2.04 -0.21 1.17
CA LEU A 46 1.31 -0.34 -0.09
C LEU A 46 1.99 0.41 -1.26
N PRO A 47 2.26 1.73 -1.17
CA PRO A 47 2.98 2.42 -2.23
C PRO A 47 4.44 1.95 -2.36
N ALA A 48 5.15 1.65 -1.27
CA ALA A 48 6.54 1.21 -1.35
C ALA A 48 6.70 -0.11 -2.11
N PHE A 49 5.81 -1.09 -1.87
CA PHE A 49 5.78 -2.34 -2.62
C PHE A 49 5.61 -2.07 -4.12
N ALA A 50 4.59 -1.29 -4.49
CA ALA A 50 4.31 -1.01 -5.91
C ALA A 50 5.46 -0.24 -6.59
N TRP A 51 6.05 0.75 -5.91
CA TRP A 51 7.22 1.49 -6.40
C TRP A 51 8.43 0.57 -6.61
N ASN A 52 8.74 -0.27 -5.62
CA ASN A 52 9.88 -1.17 -5.68
C ASN A 52 9.74 -2.20 -6.80
N GLN A 53 8.53 -2.75 -7.01
CA GLN A 53 8.29 -3.75 -8.05
C GLN A 53 8.26 -3.13 -9.46
N VAL A 54 7.51 -2.04 -9.66
CA VAL A 54 7.30 -1.46 -10.99
C VAL A 54 8.43 -0.51 -11.38
N CYS A 55 8.58 0.58 -10.63
CA CYS A 55 9.46 1.68 -11.03
C CYS A 55 10.93 1.31 -10.84
N ARG A 56 11.30 0.70 -9.71
CA ARG A 56 12.68 0.27 -9.48
C ARG A 56 12.99 -1.08 -10.12
N GLY A 57 12.09 -2.05 -9.98
CA GLY A 57 12.29 -3.42 -10.45
C GLY A 57 12.28 -3.54 -11.97
N ILE A 58 11.21 -3.10 -12.62
CA ILE A 58 11.06 -3.23 -14.09
C ILE A 58 11.76 -2.09 -14.83
N LEU A 59 11.56 -0.84 -14.40
CA LEU A 59 12.08 0.32 -15.14
C LEU A 59 13.48 0.77 -14.70
N GLY A 60 14.02 0.24 -13.60
CA GLY A 60 15.34 0.62 -13.10
C GLY A 60 15.44 2.09 -12.66
N LEU A 61 14.31 2.74 -12.33
CA LEU A 61 14.30 4.14 -11.93
C LEU A 61 15.01 4.34 -10.59
N PRO A 62 15.73 5.46 -10.39
CA PRO A 62 16.36 5.76 -9.11
C PRO A 62 15.30 6.04 -8.04
N SER A 63 15.54 5.56 -6.82
CA SER A 63 14.70 5.90 -5.67
C SER A 63 14.73 7.41 -5.39
N PHE A 64 13.55 7.97 -5.08
CA PHE A 64 13.43 9.35 -4.61
C PHE A 64 13.26 9.46 -3.08
N ARG A 65 12.99 8.34 -2.40
CA ARG A 65 12.91 8.21 -0.92
C ARG A 65 13.45 6.83 -0.51
N PRO A 66 14.76 6.60 -0.62
CA PRO A 66 15.35 5.28 -0.31
C PRO A 66 15.17 4.88 1.16
N ASP A 67 15.03 5.88 2.04
CA ASP A 67 14.66 5.70 3.44
C ASP A 67 13.27 5.09 3.60
N PHE A 68 12.28 5.53 2.82
CA PHE A 68 10.93 4.98 2.86
C PHE A 68 10.85 3.63 2.15
N ASP A 69 11.54 3.49 1.01
CA ASP A 69 11.61 2.21 0.31
C ASP A 69 12.09 1.11 1.26
N SER A 70 13.17 1.35 2.02
CA SER A 70 13.69 0.38 2.99
C SER A 70 12.82 0.23 4.24
N LEU A 71 12.27 1.32 4.77
CA LEU A 71 11.42 1.27 5.97
C LEU A 71 10.16 0.43 5.76
N PHE A 72 9.55 0.56 4.57
CA PHE A 72 8.25 0.00 4.23
C PHE A 72 8.32 -1.25 3.34
N GLU A 73 9.47 -1.65 2.78
CA GLU A 73 9.61 -2.90 2.01
C GLU A 73 9.66 -4.17 2.89
N ARG A 74 9.83 -4.02 4.20
CA ARG A 74 9.92 -5.14 5.14
C ARG A 74 8.73 -6.08 4.99
N GLY A 75 8.99 -7.39 5.07
CA GLY A 75 7.95 -8.40 5.08
C GLY A 75 7.09 -8.31 6.35
N ILE A 76 6.16 -9.26 6.47
CA ILE A 76 5.44 -9.50 7.72
C ILE A 76 5.83 -10.90 8.18
N ASP A 77 7.07 -11.04 8.65
CA ASP A 77 7.53 -12.27 9.32
C ASP A 77 7.28 -12.14 10.83
N PRO A 78 6.27 -12.83 11.37
CA PRO A 78 5.94 -12.73 12.78
C PRO A 78 7.04 -13.28 13.71
N MET A 79 7.95 -14.12 13.21
CA MET A 79 8.95 -14.85 14.01
C MET A 79 10.40 -14.62 13.57
N GLY A 80 10.62 -13.83 12.52
CA GLY A 80 11.95 -13.59 11.93
C GLY A 80 12.35 -12.13 11.91
N VAL A 81 13.23 -11.79 10.96
CA VAL A 81 13.90 -10.47 10.90
C VAL A 81 12.96 -9.30 10.59
N ASP A 82 11.76 -9.59 10.09
CA ASP A 82 10.73 -8.59 9.80
C ASP A 82 9.66 -8.48 10.89
N HIS A 83 9.93 -9.01 12.10
CA HIS A 83 9.07 -8.80 13.26
C HIS A 83 8.98 -7.31 13.59
N PHE A 84 7.81 -6.84 14.05
CA PHE A 84 7.67 -5.46 14.49
C PHE A 84 8.56 -5.18 15.70
N GLU A 85 9.51 -4.25 15.55
CA GLU A 85 10.27 -3.69 16.66
C GLU A 85 9.54 -2.47 17.20
N SER A 86 9.13 -2.52 18.48
CA SER A 86 8.39 -1.43 19.15
C SER A 86 9.14 -0.10 19.21
N THR A 87 10.45 -0.10 18.95
CA THR A 87 11.31 1.09 18.87
C THR A 87 11.36 1.72 17.49
N THR A 88 10.62 1.20 16.50
CA THR A 88 10.56 1.78 15.16
C THR A 88 9.98 3.19 15.22
N ALA A 89 10.76 4.20 14.83
CA ALA A 89 10.29 5.57 14.69
C ALA A 89 9.55 5.73 13.34
N TRP A 90 8.25 6.03 13.40
CA TRP A 90 7.44 6.25 12.20
C TRP A 90 7.57 7.69 11.68
N PRO A 91 7.68 7.89 10.36
CA PRO A 91 7.64 9.22 9.77
C PRO A 91 6.30 9.94 10.01
N PRO A 92 6.26 11.28 9.91
CA PRO A 92 5.01 12.03 9.92
C PRO A 92 4.03 11.53 8.86
N VAL A 93 2.75 11.43 9.23
CA VAL A 93 1.70 10.87 8.35
C VAL A 93 1.58 11.64 7.04
N ASP A 94 1.71 12.97 7.08
CA ASP A 94 1.70 13.83 5.90
C ASP A 94 2.86 13.54 4.93
N GLU A 95 4.05 13.19 5.44
CA GLU A 95 5.15 12.74 4.58
C GLU A 95 4.86 11.39 3.92
N ILE A 96 4.24 10.45 4.64
CA ILE A 96 3.83 9.14 4.10
C ILE A 96 2.79 9.33 2.99
N LEU A 97 1.81 10.21 3.20
CA LEU A 97 0.78 10.51 2.19
C LEU A 97 1.38 11.21 0.96
N GLN A 98 2.31 12.15 1.14
CA GLN A 98 3.03 12.77 0.01
C GLN A 98 3.84 11.73 -0.78
N TYR A 99 4.50 10.79 -0.09
CA TYR A 99 5.19 9.67 -0.73
C TYR A 99 4.21 8.80 -1.54
N ARG A 100 3.09 8.37 -0.91
CA ARG A 100 2.04 7.59 -1.57
C ARG A 100 1.56 8.25 -2.85
N ASP A 101 1.22 9.53 -2.79
CA ASP A 101 0.65 10.25 -3.93
C ASP A 101 1.67 10.40 -5.06
N ARG A 102 2.94 10.63 -4.72
CA ARG A 102 4.03 10.64 -5.70
C ARG A 102 4.24 9.28 -6.36
N VAL A 103 4.20 8.19 -5.59
CA VAL A 103 4.27 6.83 -6.14
C VAL A 103 3.09 6.57 -7.08
N ARG A 104 1.86 6.90 -6.67
CA ARG A 104 0.67 6.71 -7.50
C ARG A 104 0.78 7.45 -8.84
N SER A 105 1.28 8.69 -8.84
CA SER A 105 1.57 9.42 -10.08
C SER A 105 2.60 8.68 -10.94
N ALA A 106 3.72 8.27 -10.35
CA ALA A 106 4.79 7.58 -11.08
C ALA A 106 4.33 6.22 -11.65
N LEU A 107 3.43 5.51 -10.96
CA LEU A 107 2.85 4.26 -11.45
C LEU A 107 1.96 4.48 -12.68
N LEU A 108 1.21 5.58 -12.73
CA LEU A 108 0.42 5.94 -13.91
C LEU A 108 1.34 6.31 -15.09
N ASP A 109 2.40 7.07 -14.82
CA ASP A 109 3.39 7.45 -15.83
C ASP A 109 4.23 6.26 -16.32
N ALA A 110 4.35 5.20 -15.51
CA ALA A 110 5.08 3.98 -15.83
C ALA A 110 4.34 3.01 -16.76
N ILE A 111 3.04 3.20 -17.02
CA ILE A 111 2.23 2.23 -17.80
C ILE A 111 2.79 2.04 -19.21
N GLU A 112 3.04 3.15 -19.94
CA GLU A 112 3.56 3.08 -21.30
C GLU A 112 5.01 2.58 -21.34
N PRO A 113 5.97 3.11 -20.52
CA PRO A 113 7.32 2.56 -20.46
C PRO A 113 7.40 1.07 -20.13
N VAL A 114 6.51 0.55 -19.26
CA VAL A 114 6.44 -0.88 -18.98
C VAL A 114 5.94 -1.64 -20.21
N ALA A 115 4.93 -1.14 -20.91
CA ALA A 115 4.42 -1.80 -22.12
C ALA A 115 5.49 -1.94 -23.22
N GLU A 116 6.41 -0.98 -23.36
CA GLU A 116 7.55 -1.04 -24.29
C GLU A 116 8.53 -2.20 -23.99
N LEU A 117 8.51 -2.73 -22.77
CA LEU A 117 9.36 -3.86 -22.34
C LEU A 117 8.67 -5.23 -22.48
N ALA A 118 7.42 -5.29 -22.95
CA ALA A 118 6.61 -6.51 -22.98
C ALA A 118 7.28 -7.68 -23.74
N ASP A 119 8.04 -7.42 -24.80
CA ASP A 119 8.74 -8.45 -25.58
C ASP A 119 10.04 -8.96 -24.91
N ARG A 120 10.51 -8.29 -23.85
CA ARG A 120 11.82 -8.52 -23.21
C ARG A 120 11.70 -8.98 -21.76
N ASP A 121 10.60 -8.63 -21.10
CA ASP A 121 10.33 -8.98 -19.71
C ASP A 121 8.93 -9.59 -19.57
N PRO A 122 8.82 -10.87 -19.16
CA PRO A 122 7.53 -11.53 -18.94
C PRO A 122 6.63 -10.86 -17.91
N LEU A 123 7.16 -10.04 -16.99
CA LEU A 123 6.39 -9.26 -16.03
C LEU A 123 5.84 -7.96 -16.64
N ALA A 124 6.47 -7.45 -17.70
CA ALA A 124 5.96 -6.31 -18.46
C ALA A 124 4.84 -6.72 -19.42
N GLU A 125 4.85 -7.98 -19.91
CA GLU A 125 3.86 -8.51 -20.83
C GLU A 125 2.42 -8.30 -20.32
N GLY A 126 1.62 -7.55 -21.08
CA GLY A 126 0.24 -7.24 -20.71
C GLY A 126 0.08 -6.45 -19.40
N GLY A 127 1.16 -5.85 -18.89
CA GLY A 127 1.17 -5.12 -17.62
C GLY A 127 1.05 -6.00 -16.37
N ARG A 128 1.46 -7.28 -16.44
CA ARG A 128 1.41 -8.23 -15.30
C ARG A 128 2.01 -7.67 -14.01
N ILE A 129 3.06 -6.86 -14.06
CA ILE A 129 3.66 -6.26 -12.87
C ILE A 129 2.68 -5.31 -12.14
N PHE A 130 1.82 -4.60 -12.88
CA PHE A 130 0.77 -3.79 -12.27
C PHE A 130 -0.31 -4.65 -11.63
N GLU A 131 -0.61 -5.80 -12.23
CA GLU A 131 -1.52 -6.78 -11.62
C GLU A 131 -0.97 -7.31 -10.31
N VAL A 132 0.33 -7.63 -10.24
CA VAL A 132 1.00 -8.00 -8.99
C VAL A 132 0.85 -6.89 -7.94
N ALA A 133 1.07 -5.63 -8.31
CA ALA A 133 0.89 -4.51 -7.38
C ALA A 133 -0.56 -4.35 -6.92
N ILE A 134 -1.54 -4.52 -7.81
CA ILE A 134 -2.97 -4.45 -7.49
C ILE A 134 -3.36 -5.59 -6.56
N GLU A 135 -3.02 -6.84 -6.89
CA GLU A 135 -3.35 -8.02 -6.09
C GLU A 135 -2.72 -7.95 -4.70
N HIS A 136 -1.48 -7.48 -4.60
CA HIS A 136 -0.84 -7.20 -3.32
C HIS A 136 -1.64 -6.19 -2.49
N GLU A 137 -2.05 -5.07 -3.10
CA GLU A 137 -2.87 -4.08 -2.39
C GLU A 137 -4.21 -4.64 -1.93
N LEU A 138 -4.89 -5.44 -2.76
CA LEU A 138 -6.14 -6.13 -2.39
C LEU A 138 -5.94 -7.13 -1.23
N MET A 139 -4.85 -7.89 -1.21
CA MET A 139 -4.51 -8.79 -0.09
C MET A 139 -4.31 -8.02 1.22
N HIS A 140 -3.71 -6.84 1.15
CA HIS A 140 -3.52 -5.98 2.30
C HIS A 140 -4.81 -5.26 2.72
N GLN A 141 -5.71 -4.95 1.80
CA GLN A 141 -7.06 -4.47 2.12
C GLN A 141 -7.86 -5.50 2.92
N GLU A 142 -7.78 -6.79 2.55
CA GLU A 142 -8.34 -7.89 3.35
C GLU A 142 -7.67 -7.96 4.72
N THR A 143 -6.34 -7.80 4.75
CA THR A 143 -5.57 -7.78 6.01
C THR A 143 -6.02 -6.70 6.98
N LEU A 144 -6.26 -5.51 6.45
CA LEU A 144 -6.77 -4.39 7.23
C LEU A 144 -8.16 -4.68 7.81
N GLN A 145 -9.03 -5.46 7.14
CA GLN A 145 -10.36 -5.78 7.67
C GLN A 145 -10.29 -6.50 9.01
N TYR A 146 -9.47 -7.54 9.13
CA TYR A 146 -9.37 -8.27 10.40
C TYR A 146 -8.54 -7.51 11.45
N LEU A 147 -7.60 -6.65 11.05
CA LEU A 147 -6.93 -5.74 11.98
C LEU A 147 -7.93 -4.73 12.59
N PHE A 148 -8.80 -4.15 11.75
CA PHE A 148 -9.81 -3.19 12.19
C PHE A 148 -10.91 -3.84 13.01
N GLN A 149 -11.21 -5.11 12.75
CA GLN A 149 -12.11 -5.89 13.58
C GLN A 149 -11.59 -6.03 15.02
N GLN A 150 -10.27 -6.09 15.22
CA GLN A 150 -9.65 -6.13 16.55
C GLN A 150 -9.50 -4.76 17.22
N LEU A 151 -9.75 -3.66 16.49
CA LEU A 151 -9.76 -2.32 17.08
C LEU A 151 -11.01 -2.07 17.93
N PRO A 152 -10.87 -1.38 19.07
CA PRO A 152 -12.01 -0.80 19.79
C PRO A 152 -12.89 0.06 18.88
N LEU A 153 -14.20 0.08 19.13
CA LEU A 153 -15.16 0.77 18.26
C LEU A 153 -14.93 2.28 18.21
N GLU A 154 -14.52 2.87 19.33
CA GLU A 154 -14.19 4.29 19.48
C GLU A 154 -12.99 4.75 18.64
N LYS A 155 -12.14 3.81 18.19
CA LYS A 155 -11.01 4.08 17.28
C LYS A 155 -11.41 4.03 15.80
N LYS A 156 -12.71 3.82 15.51
CA LYS A 156 -13.26 3.72 14.17
C LYS A 156 -14.32 4.80 13.93
N ARG A 157 -14.41 5.23 12.69
CA ARG A 157 -15.35 6.22 12.19
C ARG A 157 -16.42 5.52 11.36
N ARG A 158 -17.67 5.91 11.61
CA ARG A 158 -18.79 5.47 10.79
C ARG A 158 -18.74 6.21 9.45
N PRO A 159 -18.85 5.51 8.30
CA PRO A 159 -18.97 6.18 7.01
C PRO A 159 -20.17 7.13 6.97
N ALA A 160 -19.96 8.36 6.49
CA ALA A 160 -21.01 9.38 6.42
C ALA A 160 -22.20 8.97 5.52
N THR A 161 -21.94 8.13 4.52
CA THR A 161 -22.93 7.63 3.55
C THR A 161 -23.76 6.46 4.08
N MET A 162 -23.43 5.90 5.24
CA MET A 162 -24.10 4.72 5.76
C MET A 162 -25.38 5.11 6.50
N ALA A 163 -26.53 4.76 5.93
CA ALA A 163 -27.85 5.04 6.51
C ALA A 163 -27.95 4.51 7.96
N PRO A 164 -28.49 5.30 8.92
CA PRO A 164 -28.88 4.76 10.21
C PRO A 164 -29.90 3.65 9.93
N TYR A 165 -29.60 2.46 10.44
CA TYR A 165 -30.45 1.28 10.28
C TYR A 165 -31.89 1.57 10.75
#